data_AF-A0A834C410-F1
#
_entry.id   AF-A0A834C410-F1
#
_cell.length_a   1.000
_cell.length_b   1.000
_cell.length_c   1.000
_cell.angle_alpha   90.00
_cell.angle_beta   90.00
_cell.angle_gamma   90.00
#
_symmetry.space_group_name_H-M   'P 1'
#
loop_
_entity.id
_entity.type
_entity.pdbx_description
1 polymer ?
#
loop_
_entity_poly.entity_id
_entity_poly.type
_entity_poly.pdbx_seq_one_letter_code
_entity_poly.pdbx_strand_id
1 'polypeptide(L)'
;MWKAAMSEEVGKAIQSVLERMTQAATRRPRTLPAVTPRLVAVSKTKPPEMIVEAYRHGQRNFGENYVNELVEKASDPLILESCPEIKWHFIGHLQKNNVNKLLGG
;
A
#
# COMPACT_ATOMS: atom_id res chain seq x y z
N MET A 1 24.52 4.74 2.26
CA MET A 1 24.22 5.98 1.50
C MET A 1 22.95 5.84 0.66
N TRP A 2 22.75 4.74 -0.10
CA TRP A 2 21.55 4.57 -0.95
C TRP A 2 20.22 4.33 -0.20
N LYS A 3 20.22 3.60 0.94
CA LYS A 3 18.99 3.34 1.72
C LYS A 3 18.32 4.61 2.27
N ALA A 4 19.10 5.60 2.72
CA ALA A 4 18.57 6.86 3.23
C ALA A 4 17.97 7.73 2.13
N ALA A 5 18.62 7.78 0.95
CA ALA A 5 18.08 8.51 -0.20
C ALA A 5 16.77 7.89 -0.71
N MET A 6 16.71 6.54 -0.79
CA MET A 6 15.49 5.82 -1.14
C MET A 6 14.38 6.02 -0.08
N SER A 7 14.76 6.09 1.19
CA SER A 7 13.84 6.37 2.30
C SER A 7 13.15 7.73 2.13
N GLU A 8 13.96 8.76 1.93
CA GLU A 8 13.48 10.13 1.77
C GLU A 8 12.61 10.29 0.50
N GLU A 9 12.91 9.57 -0.57
CA GLU A 9 12.15 9.62 -1.83
C GLU A 9 10.75 9.02 -1.69
N VAL A 10 10.61 7.85 -1.05
CA VAL A 10 9.31 7.20 -0.84
C VAL A 10 8.41 8.05 0.06
N GLY A 11 8.97 8.60 1.14
CA GLY A 11 8.23 9.50 2.03
C GLY A 11 7.70 10.74 1.32
N LYS A 12 8.56 11.42 0.54
CA LYS A 12 8.16 12.59 -0.26
C LYS A 12 7.06 12.23 -1.27
N ALA A 13 7.18 11.09 -1.93
CA ALA A 13 6.17 10.64 -2.89
C ALA A 13 4.80 10.40 -2.23
N ILE A 14 4.77 9.77 -1.05
CA ILE A 14 3.52 9.54 -0.30
C ILE A 14 2.88 10.87 0.10
N GLN A 15 3.64 11.80 0.67
CA GLN A 15 3.12 13.10 1.09
C GLN A 15 2.55 13.88 -0.11
N SER A 16 3.26 13.89 -1.23
CA SER A 16 2.78 14.53 -2.46
C SER A 16 1.45 13.94 -2.97
N VAL A 17 1.25 12.63 -2.84
CA VAL A 17 -0.02 11.99 -3.21
C VAL A 17 -1.13 12.36 -2.22
N LEU A 18 -0.85 12.35 -0.91
CA LEU A 18 -1.83 12.71 0.12
C LEU A 18 -2.29 14.17 0.00
N GLU A 19 -1.38 15.09 -0.32
CA GLU A 19 -1.71 16.49 -0.60
C GLU A 19 -2.64 16.61 -1.81
N ARG A 20 -2.32 15.94 -2.92
CA ARG A 20 -3.19 15.92 -4.10
C ARG A 20 -4.56 15.33 -3.81
N MET A 21 -4.61 14.26 -3.02
CA MET A 21 -5.87 13.64 -2.59
C MET A 21 -6.71 14.61 -1.76
N THR A 22 -6.07 15.34 -0.83
CA THR A 22 -6.73 16.35 -0.01
C THR A 22 -7.27 17.50 -0.86
N GLN A 23 -6.45 18.01 -1.80
CA GLN A 23 -6.88 19.06 -2.73
C GLN A 23 -8.04 18.61 -3.64
N ALA A 24 -8.05 17.36 -4.08
CA ALA A 24 -9.17 16.82 -4.85
C ALA A 24 -10.43 16.71 -3.99
N ALA A 25 -10.30 16.27 -2.73
CA ALA A 25 -11.41 16.17 -1.80
C ALA A 25 -12.04 17.53 -1.48
N THR A 26 -11.25 18.60 -1.35
CA THR A 26 -11.77 19.96 -1.06
C THR A 26 -12.48 20.60 -2.25
N ARG A 27 -12.16 20.19 -3.49
CA ARG A 27 -12.86 20.64 -4.71
C ARG A 27 -14.21 19.97 -4.92
N ARG A 28 -14.54 18.94 -4.15
CA ARG A 28 -15.81 18.20 -4.26
C ARG A 28 -17.00 19.11 -3.91
N PRO A 29 -18.11 19.08 -4.66
CA PRO A 29 -19.33 19.80 -4.30
C PRO A 29 -19.81 19.47 -2.88
N ARG A 30 -20.18 20.49 -2.11
CA ARG A 30 -20.68 20.34 -0.73
C ARG A 30 -22.00 19.57 -0.62
N THR A 31 -22.69 19.37 -1.73
CA THR A 31 -23.92 18.57 -1.83
C THR A 31 -23.65 17.06 -1.74
N LEU A 32 -22.40 16.62 -1.95
CA LEU A 32 -22.02 15.23 -1.84
C LEU A 32 -21.42 14.94 -0.45
N PRO A 33 -21.55 13.71 0.08
CA PRO A 33 -20.94 13.34 1.35
C PRO A 33 -19.42 13.58 1.37
N ALA A 34 -18.94 14.18 2.45
CA ALA A 34 -17.51 14.37 2.70
C ALA A 34 -16.87 13.03 3.09
N VAL A 35 -16.35 12.32 2.08
CA VAL A 35 -15.63 11.05 2.26
C VAL A 35 -14.17 11.27 1.90
N THR A 36 -13.27 11.01 2.85
CA THR A 36 -11.84 10.98 2.60
C THR A 36 -11.48 9.72 1.82
N PRO A 37 -10.91 9.83 0.61
CA PRO A 37 -10.49 8.66 -0.15
C PRO A 37 -9.41 7.87 0.60
N ARG A 38 -9.41 6.55 0.42
CA ARG A 38 -8.34 5.68 0.93
C ARG A 38 -7.23 5.58 -0.12
N LEU A 39 -6.02 5.96 0.26
CA LEU A 39 -4.83 5.68 -0.55
C LEU A 39 -4.43 4.21 -0.39
N VAL A 40 -4.45 3.45 -1.48
CA VAL A 40 -3.88 2.10 -1.57
C VAL A 40 -2.61 2.18 -2.41
N ALA A 41 -1.45 1.97 -1.78
CA ALA A 41 -0.16 2.01 -2.45
C ALA A 41 0.10 0.68 -3.17
N VAL A 42 0.27 0.72 -4.49
CA VAL A 42 0.54 -0.50 -5.27
C VAL A 42 2.02 -0.84 -5.17
N SER A 43 2.33 -1.96 -4.52
CA SER A 43 3.70 -2.39 -4.21
C SER A 43 4.22 -3.52 -5.10
N LYS A 44 3.45 -3.93 -6.12
CA LYS A 44 3.91 -4.95 -7.09
C LYS A 44 5.30 -4.63 -7.63
N THR A 45 6.14 -5.65 -7.72
CA THR A 45 7.55 -5.61 -8.12
C THR A 45 8.47 -4.73 -7.26
N LYS A 46 7.98 -4.21 -6.11
CA LYS A 46 8.80 -3.45 -5.16
C LYS A 46 9.32 -4.33 -4.04
N PRO A 47 10.57 -4.11 -3.60
CA PRO A 47 11.18 -4.90 -2.54
C PRO A 47 10.57 -4.55 -1.17
N PRO A 48 10.64 -5.46 -0.18
CA PRO A 48 10.09 -5.26 1.17
C PRO A 48 10.54 -3.96 1.85
N GLU A 49 11.78 -3.52 1.64
CA GLU A 49 12.31 -2.30 2.24
C GLU A 49 11.52 -1.05 1.84
N MET A 50 11.01 -0.98 0.60
CA MET A 50 10.17 0.13 0.17
C MET A 50 8.78 0.11 0.85
N ILE A 51 8.29 -1.08 1.22
CA ILE A 51 7.02 -1.24 1.94
C ILE A 51 7.20 -0.78 3.39
N VAL A 52 8.28 -1.22 4.05
CA VAL A 52 8.64 -0.76 5.40
C VAL A 52 8.80 0.75 5.43
N GLU A 53 9.43 1.32 4.41
CA GLU A 53 9.60 2.75 4.32
C GLU A 53 8.27 3.49 4.15
N ALA A 54 7.44 3.06 3.20
CA ALA A 54 6.11 3.61 3.02
C ALA A 54 5.30 3.52 4.32
N TYR A 55 5.45 2.41 5.06
CA TYR A 55 4.82 2.19 6.35
C TYR A 55 5.28 3.18 7.42
N ARG A 56 6.58 3.47 7.51
CA ARG A 56 7.12 4.51 8.41
C ARG A 56 6.53 5.89 8.11
N HIS A 57 6.19 6.16 6.86
CA HIS A 57 5.51 7.39 6.43
C HIS A 57 3.97 7.34 6.54
N GLY A 58 3.43 6.38 7.29
CA GLY A 58 1.99 6.31 7.61
C GLY A 58 1.15 5.54 6.60
N GLN A 59 1.75 5.00 5.53
CA GLN A 59 1.02 4.13 4.61
C GLN A 59 0.63 2.83 5.31
N ARG A 60 -0.63 2.40 5.17
CA ARG A 60 -1.13 1.16 5.78
C ARG A 60 -1.81 0.22 4.79
N ASN A 61 -2.33 0.75 3.68
CA ASN A 61 -3.04 -0.05 2.70
C ASN A 61 -2.14 -0.31 1.50
N PHE A 62 -1.83 -1.58 1.24
CA PHE A 62 -0.97 -1.97 0.13
C PHE A 62 -1.71 -2.85 -0.85
N GLY A 63 -1.47 -2.64 -2.15
CA GLY A 63 -2.14 -3.30 -3.25
C GLY A 63 -1.21 -4.21 -4.02
N GLU A 64 -1.61 -5.46 -4.25
CA GLU A 64 -0.85 -6.43 -5.04
C GLU A 64 -1.69 -7.02 -6.17
N ASN A 65 -1.03 -7.25 -7.31
CA ASN A 65 -1.66 -7.79 -8.52
C ASN A 65 -1.58 -9.32 -8.62
N TYR A 66 -0.60 -9.93 -7.96
CA TYR A 66 -0.34 -11.37 -8.04
C TYR A 66 -0.49 -11.99 -6.66
N VAL A 67 -1.24 -13.09 -6.58
CA VAL A 67 -1.58 -13.73 -5.30
C VAL A 67 -0.33 -14.27 -4.61
N ASN A 68 0.59 -14.89 -5.34
CA ASN A 68 1.83 -15.39 -4.75
C ASN A 68 2.68 -14.24 -4.19
N GLU A 69 2.80 -13.11 -4.90
CA GLU A 69 3.54 -11.94 -4.42
C GLU A 69 2.90 -11.33 -3.16
N LEU A 70 1.57 -11.28 -3.10
CA LEU A 70 0.86 -10.84 -1.90
C LEU A 70 1.17 -11.76 -0.72
N VAL A 71 1.05 -13.08 -0.90
CA VAL A 71 1.32 -14.05 0.16
C VAL A 71 2.78 -13.98 0.62
N GLU A 72 3.73 -13.93 -0.32
CA GLU A 72 5.16 -13.81 -0.05
C GLU A 72 5.42 -12.57 0.81
N LYS A 73 4.94 -11.39 0.42
CA LYS A 73 5.12 -10.15 1.19
C LYS A 73 4.36 -10.15 2.52
N ALA A 74 3.16 -10.71 2.57
CA ALA A 74 2.40 -10.82 3.80
C ALA A 74 3.05 -11.76 4.82
N SER A 75 3.82 -12.73 4.35
CA SER A 75 4.60 -13.67 5.18
C SER A 75 6.07 -13.28 5.37
N ASP A 76 6.52 -12.19 4.75
CA ASP A 76 7.91 -11.75 4.80
C ASP A 76 8.27 -11.35 6.25
N PRO A 77 9.35 -11.92 6.85
CA PRO A 77 9.69 -11.64 8.24
C PRO A 77 9.96 -10.17 8.54
N LEU A 78 10.60 -9.45 7.62
CA LEU A 78 10.88 -8.03 7.79
C LEU A 78 9.59 -7.21 7.83
N ILE A 79 8.64 -7.54 6.96
CA ILE A 79 7.33 -6.86 6.91
C ILE A 79 6.50 -7.21 8.15
N LEU A 80 6.45 -8.48 8.54
CA LEU A 80 5.69 -8.92 9.72
C LEU A 80 6.19 -8.24 11.01
N GLU A 81 7.51 -8.16 11.19
CA GLU A 81 8.11 -7.53 12.37
C GLU A 81 7.97 -6.01 12.35
N SER A 82 8.21 -5.37 11.20
CA SER A 82 8.27 -3.90 11.11
C SER A 82 6.91 -3.24 10.86
N CYS A 83 5.93 -3.97 10.32
CA CYS A 83 4.70 -3.42 9.75
C CYS A 83 3.41 -4.17 10.18
N PRO A 84 3.14 -4.30 11.49
CA PRO A 84 2.05 -5.15 11.99
C PRO A 84 0.64 -4.70 11.58
N GLU A 85 0.45 -3.44 11.18
CA GLU A 85 -0.86 -2.86 10.84
C GLU A 85 -1.18 -2.85 9.34
N ILE A 86 -0.37 -3.52 8.50
CA ILE A 86 -0.62 -3.54 7.06
C ILE A 86 -1.97 -4.19 6.73
N LYS A 87 -2.68 -3.54 5.81
CA LYS A 87 -3.90 -4.05 5.18
C LYS A 87 -3.58 -4.36 3.73
N TRP A 88 -3.55 -5.63 3.40
CA TRP A 88 -3.33 -6.11 2.05
C TRP A 88 -4.62 -6.08 1.23
N HIS A 89 -4.54 -5.54 0.02
CA HIS A 89 -5.61 -5.48 -0.95
C HIS A 89 -5.15 -6.22 -2.20
N PHE A 90 -5.84 -7.32 -2.55
CA PHE A 90 -5.64 -7.92 -3.86
C PHE A 90 -6.41 -7.11 -4.91
N ILE A 91 -5.71 -6.53 -5.88
CA ILE A 91 -6.28 -5.67 -6.93
C ILE A 91 -6.05 -6.22 -8.35
N GLY A 92 -5.54 -7.44 -8.44
CA GLY A 92 -5.32 -8.14 -9.71
C GLY A 92 -6.55 -8.92 -10.21
N HIS A 93 -6.36 -9.60 -11.33
CA HIS A 93 -7.38 -10.52 -11.84
C HIS A 93 -7.39 -11.81 -11.01
N LEU A 94 -8.51 -12.10 -10.35
CA LEU A 94 -8.64 -13.29 -9.49
C LEU A 94 -9.08 -14.50 -10.29
N GLN A 95 -8.17 -15.45 -10.48
CA GLN A 95 -8.50 -16.77 -11.03
C GLN A 95 -9.11 -17.65 -9.93
N LYS A 96 -10.10 -18.47 -10.28
CA LYS A 96 -10.84 -19.34 -9.34
C LYS A 96 -9.94 -20.19 -8.44
N ASN A 97 -8.85 -20.73 -8.98
CA ASN A 97 -7.93 -21.60 -8.24
C ASN A 97 -7.07 -20.87 -7.20
N ASN A 98 -6.99 -19.53 -7.26
CA ASN A 98 -6.18 -18.74 -6.34
C ASN A 98 -6.97 -18.13 -5.18
N VAL A 99 -8.29 -18.38 -5.11
CA VAL A 99 -9.15 -17.86 -4.03
C VAL A 99 -8.69 -18.37 -2.66
N ASN A 100 -8.43 -19.68 -2.54
CA ASN A 100 -8.03 -20.29 -1.26
C ASN A 100 -6.73 -19.71 -0.71
N LYS A 101 -5.80 -19.32 -1.58
CA LYS A 101 -4.52 -18.70 -1.20
C LYS A 101 -4.71 -17.31 -0.58
N LEU A 102 -5.77 -16.58 -0.93
CA LEU A 102 -6.08 -15.26 -0.38
C LEU A 102 -6.89 -15.32 0.91
N LEU A 103 -7.65 -16.40 1.13
CA LEU A 103 -8.49 -16.58 2.31
C LEU A 103 -7.73 -17.19 3.50
N GLY A 104 -6.43 -17.45 3.36
CA GLY A 104 -5.59 -17.94 4.43
C GLY A 104 -5.73 -19.44 4.72
N GLY A 105 -5.98 -20.25 3.69
CA GLY A 105 -5.82 -21.72 3.67
C GLY A 105 -6.45 -22.47 4.84
#